data_AF-A0A1Y2S8H3-F1
#
_entry.id   AF-A0A1Y2S8H3-F1
#
_cell.length_a   1.000
_cell.length_b   1.000
_cell.length_c   1.000
_cell.angle_alpha   90.00
_cell.angle_beta   90.00
_cell.angle_gamma   90.00
#
_symmetry.space_group_name_H-M   'P 1'
#
loop_
_entity.id
_entity.type
_entity.pdbx_description
1 polymer ?
#
loop_
_entity_poly.entity_id
_entity_poly.type
_entity_poly.pdbx_seq_one_letter_code
_entity_poly.pdbx_strand_id
1 'polypeptide(L)'
;MLELIQVTPQSSSWNSFLHLYGEYFQRHWPEIFGDQSEEAIAKENHTALEQRILQGGRGLFLLLNAGQLAGLSNVYLEREEKVTLNIAEFYIRDEYQRQKLGYGLWHAMLQWGRRHGATHVHLETDTGKDANFFWQSHGLSSHQIDGRIYYSGPIPPLKILWIRHGKIIPLDHLDYCPEDNLIALDATAIKQAEKIGTRILENLPWQNIYTSPQRRALETAKAFSSAYKSCSIRETDALCEFFPEELIGMKLTDIPHRYGEDYAYRLLHTPLDTPFKDSEQVMEAAERIHHFIMQMGDELSMSSMRIIISHQNLHNIFLAHLMTNNLNLSGRLHLHNLHGSTFLYCPYTKLFDIENINIPL
;
A
#
# COMPACT_ATOMS: atom_id res chain seq x y z
N MET A 1 2.42 -14.85 -11.13
CA MET A 1 1.69 -14.05 -10.11
C MET A 1 2.49 -14.15 -8.83
N LEU A 2 2.85 -13.03 -8.22
CA LEU A 2 3.64 -13.01 -6.99
C LEU A 2 2.69 -13.06 -5.79
N GLU A 3 2.95 -13.95 -4.84
CA GLU A 3 2.12 -14.17 -3.67
C GLU A 3 2.99 -14.19 -2.41
N LEU A 4 2.49 -13.56 -1.35
CA LEU A 4 3.16 -13.48 -0.06
C LEU A 4 2.24 -14.06 1.00
N ILE A 5 2.75 -15.03 1.75
CA ILE A 5 1.99 -15.76 2.77
C ILE A 5 2.68 -15.55 4.12
N GLN A 6 1.94 -15.06 5.11
CA GLN A 6 2.39 -15.13 6.50
C GLN A 6 2.14 -16.55 7.01
N VAL A 7 3.19 -17.20 7.51
CA VAL A 7 3.19 -18.62 7.85
C VAL A 7 3.07 -18.80 9.36
N THR A 8 2.25 -19.76 9.77
CA THR A 8 2.17 -20.27 11.14
C THR A 8 2.26 -21.80 11.11
N PRO A 9 2.53 -22.47 12.25
CA PRO A 9 2.55 -23.94 12.31
C PRO A 9 1.25 -24.61 11.86
N GLN A 10 0.12 -23.90 11.96
CA GLN A 10 -1.20 -24.38 11.54
C GLN A 10 -1.51 -24.08 10.06
N SER A 11 -0.67 -23.28 9.38
CA SER A 11 -0.89 -22.93 7.98
C SER A 11 -0.56 -24.09 7.04
N SER A 12 -1.29 -24.22 5.94
CA SER A 12 -1.01 -25.23 4.89
C SER A 12 0.37 -25.03 4.24
N SER A 13 0.94 -23.83 4.35
CA SER A 13 2.26 -23.48 3.82
C SER A 13 3.42 -23.78 4.78
N TRP A 14 3.15 -24.33 5.97
CA TRP A 14 4.17 -24.60 6.98
C TRP A 14 5.29 -25.53 6.49
N ASN A 15 4.91 -26.67 5.90
CA ASN A 15 5.90 -27.63 5.38
C ASN A 15 6.71 -27.03 4.23
N SER A 16 6.08 -26.23 3.36
CA SER A 16 6.77 -25.55 2.27
C SER A 16 7.77 -24.51 2.79
N PHE A 17 7.43 -23.79 3.86
CA PHE A 17 8.35 -22.88 4.54
C PHE A 17 9.53 -23.65 5.14
N LEU A 18 9.28 -24.74 5.88
CA LEU A 18 10.33 -25.54 6.50
C LEU A 18 11.29 -26.16 5.48
N HIS A 19 10.77 -26.64 4.34
CA HIS A 19 11.59 -27.13 3.25
C HIS A 19 12.55 -26.05 2.73
N LEU A 20 12.02 -24.86 2.42
CA LEU A 20 12.85 -23.75 1.94
C LEU A 20 13.83 -23.23 3.02
N TYR A 21 13.47 -23.37 4.30
CA TYR A 21 14.32 -23.04 5.44
C TYR A 21 15.50 -24.03 5.58
N GLY A 22 15.25 -25.32 5.37
CA GLY A 22 16.30 -26.35 5.28
C GLY A 22 17.24 -26.12 4.09
N GLU A 23 16.68 -25.80 2.91
CA GLU A 23 17.44 -25.45 1.70
C GLU A 23 18.39 -24.27 1.96
N TYR A 24 17.89 -23.19 2.58
CA TYR A 24 18.71 -22.03 2.96
C TYR A 24 19.92 -22.41 3.80
N PHE A 25 19.71 -23.22 4.85
CA PHE A 25 20.79 -23.62 5.74
C PHE A 25 21.80 -24.54 5.08
N GLN A 26 21.35 -25.52 4.31
CA GLN A 26 22.24 -26.43 3.60
C GLN A 26 23.16 -25.68 2.63
N ARG A 27 22.61 -24.68 1.91
CA ARG A 27 23.38 -23.90 0.92
C ARG A 27 24.35 -22.91 1.54
N HIS A 28 23.96 -22.26 2.64
CA HIS A 28 24.71 -21.11 3.16
C HIS A 28 25.51 -21.41 4.44
N TRP A 29 25.21 -22.51 5.13
CA TRP A 29 25.97 -23.01 6.30
C TRP A 29 26.31 -24.51 6.18
N PRO A 30 26.92 -24.97 5.07
CA PRO A 30 27.28 -26.37 4.90
C PRO A 30 28.28 -26.84 5.97
N GLU A 31 29.10 -25.95 6.53
CA GLU A 31 30.08 -26.29 7.57
C GLU A 31 29.42 -26.56 8.95
N ILE A 32 28.22 -26.03 9.18
CA ILE A 32 27.47 -26.25 10.43
C ILE A 32 26.60 -27.50 10.31
N PHE A 33 25.93 -27.68 9.17
CA PHE A 33 24.96 -28.76 8.97
C PHE A 33 25.54 -29.99 8.25
N GLY A 34 26.76 -29.92 7.74
CA GLY A 34 27.45 -31.01 7.07
C GLY A 34 26.64 -31.62 5.92
N ASP A 35 26.61 -32.95 5.87
CA ASP A 35 25.88 -33.73 4.85
C ASP A 35 24.40 -33.97 5.21
N GLN A 36 23.84 -33.25 6.20
CA GLN A 36 22.42 -33.40 6.52
C GLN A 36 21.55 -33.02 5.32
N SER A 37 20.48 -33.79 5.09
CA SER A 37 19.48 -33.44 4.08
C SER A 37 18.67 -32.23 4.51
N GLU A 38 18.14 -31.48 3.55
CA GLU A 38 17.23 -30.35 3.80
C GLU A 38 16.06 -30.76 4.72
N GLU A 39 15.52 -31.97 4.53
CA GLU A 39 14.46 -32.55 5.35
C GLU A 39 14.88 -32.79 6.80
N ALA A 40 16.12 -33.24 7.02
CA ALA A 40 16.66 -33.45 8.36
C ALA A 40 16.83 -32.12 9.09
N ILE A 41 17.41 -31.11 8.43
CA ILE A 41 17.58 -29.75 8.96
C ILE A 41 16.22 -29.13 9.26
N ALA A 42 15.25 -29.25 8.34
CA ALA A 42 13.89 -28.75 8.52
C ALA A 42 13.19 -29.39 9.73
N LYS A 43 13.34 -30.72 9.91
CA LYS A 43 12.77 -31.46 11.03
C LYS A 43 13.40 -31.07 12.37
N GLU A 44 14.72 -30.90 12.42
CA GLU A 44 15.43 -30.48 13.64
C GLU A 44 15.01 -29.06 14.06
N ASN A 45 14.88 -28.16 13.09
CA ASN A 45 14.49 -26.78 13.35
C ASN A 45 12.98 -26.59 13.60
N HIS A 46 12.13 -27.53 13.18
CA HIS A 46 10.67 -27.44 13.30
C HIS A 46 10.23 -27.13 14.74
N THR A 47 10.66 -27.96 15.70
CA THR A 47 10.24 -27.80 17.11
C THR A 47 10.72 -26.48 17.69
N ALA A 48 11.96 -26.08 17.40
CA ALA A 48 12.51 -24.82 17.89
C ALA A 48 11.76 -23.62 17.31
N LEU A 49 11.43 -23.65 16.01
CA LEU A 49 10.72 -22.57 15.34
C LEU A 49 9.26 -22.46 15.82
N GLU A 50 8.58 -23.60 15.99
CA GLU A 50 7.23 -23.65 16.56
C GLU A 50 7.20 -23.04 17.97
N GLN A 51 8.13 -23.44 18.85
CA GLN A 51 8.22 -22.87 20.19
C GLN A 51 8.47 -21.36 20.17
N ARG A 52 9.36 -20.87 19.29
CA ARG A 52 9.63 -19.43 19.15
C ARG A 52 8.41 -18.64 18.65
N ILE A 53 7.59 -19.23 17.78
CA ILE A 53 6.32 -18.60 17.35
C ILE A 53 5.33 -18.55 18.51
N LEU A 54 5.21 -19.63 19.29
CA LEU A 54 4.32 -19.71 20.44
C LEU A 54 4.70 -18.71 21.55
N GLN A 55 5.99 -18.42 21.71
CA GLN A 55 6.49 -17.38 22.61
C GLN A 55 6.10 -15.96 22.16
N GLY A 56 5.63 -15.79 20.93
CA GLY A 56 5.16 -14.54 20.37
C GLY A 56 6.27 -13.66 19.81
N GLY A 57 5.87 -12.59 19.12
CA GLY A 57 6.80 -11.61 18.56
C GLY A 57 7.63 -12.11 17.38
N ARG A 58 7.32 -13.25 16.77
CA ARG A 58 7.99 -13.78 15.57
C ARG A 58 7.04 -13.78 14.37
N GLY A 59 7.55 -13.36 13.21
CA GLY A 59 6.83 -13.33 11.93
C GLY A 59 7.56 -14.17 10.91
N LEU A 60 6.84 -15.07 10.23
CA LEU A 60 7.39 -15.92 9.18
C LEU A 60 6.67 -15.63 7.87
N PHE A 61 7.44 -15.53 6.80
CA PHE A 61 6.94 -15.17 5.48
C PHE A 61 7.45 -16.15 4.43
N LEU A 62 6.54 -16.59 3.58
CA LEU A 62 6.84 -17.37 2.39
C LEU A 62 6.45 -16.57 1.16
N LEU A 63 7.37 -16.47 0.21
CA LEU A 63 7.17 -15.81 -1.06
C LEU A 63 7.05 -16.87 -2.16
N LEU A 64 5.97 -16.80 -2.93
CA LEU A 64 5.73 -17.65 -4.09
C LEU A 64 5.74 -16.82 -5.38
N ASN A 65 6.39 -17.32 -6.42
CA ASN A 65 6.34 -16.76 -7.76
C ASN A 65 5.66 -17.77 -8.69
N ALA A 66 4.47 -17.42 -9.19
CA ALA A 66 3.65 -18.30 -10.02
C ALA A 66 3.40 -19.69 -9.37
N GLY A 67 3.16 -19.69 -8.06
CA GLY A 67 2.93 -20.91 -7.26
C GLY A 67 4.19 -21.67 -6.87
N GLN A 68 5.37 -21.26 -7.33
CA GLN A 68 6.65 -21.88 -6.97
C GLN A 68 7.30 -21.14 -5.80
N LEU A 69 8.00 -21.88 -4.93
CA LEU A 69 8.76 -21.30 -3.82
C LEU A 69 9.86 -20.38 -4.35
N ALA A 70 9.83 -19.11 -3.92
CA ALA A 70 10.75 -18.09 -4.39
C ALA A 70 11.63 -17.51 -3.28
N GLY A 71 11.13 -17.47 -2.05
CA GLY A 71 11.90 -16.95 -0.91
C GLY A 71 11.19 -17.10 0.41
N LEU A 72 11.93 -16.86 1.49
CA LEU A 72 11.40 -16.84 2.85
C LEU A 72 12.02 -15.72 3.68
N SER A 73 11.34 -15.40 4.77
CA SER A 73 11.96 -14.69 5.86
C SER A 73 11.42 -15.11 7.22
N ASN A 74 12.26 -14.98 8.23
CA ASN A 74 11.96 -15.12 9.64
C ASN A 74 12.46 -13.88 10.38
N VAL A 75 11.54 -13.19 11.03
CA VAL A 75 11.81 -11.95 11.78
C VAL A 75 11.28 -12.07 13.19
N TYR A 76 11.86 -11.32 14.12
CA TYR A 76 11.35 -11.24 15.48
C TYR A 76 11.42 -9.82 16.03
N LEU A 77 10.64 -9.55 17.07
CA LEU A 77 10.57 -8.27 17.75
C LEU A 77 11.38 -8.32 19.04
N GLU A 78 12.19 -7.31 19.23
CA GLU A 78 12.85 -7.01 20.48
C GLU A 78 12.22 -5.75 21.06
N ARG A 79 11.81 -5.81 22.32
CA ARG A 79 11.01 -4.78 22.99
C ARG A 79 11.77 -4.24 24.20
N GLU A 80 12.82 -3.49 23.94
CA GLU A 80 13.56 -2.75 24.96
C GLU A 80 13.08 -1.29 25.00
N GLU A 81 13.98 -0.30 24.97
CA GLU A 81 13.63 1.13 24.91
C GLU A 81 12.81 1.50 23.68
N LYS A 82 13.04 0.79 22.57
CA LYS A 82 12.31 0.91 21.30
C LYS A 82 12.03 -0.48 20.77
N VAL A 83 10.92 -0.63 20.03
CA VAL A 83 10.57 -1.90 19.39
C VAL A 83 11.38 -2.03 18.11
N THR A 84 12.25 -3.04 18.06
CA THR A 84 13.15 -3.32 16.94
C THR A 84 12.70 -4.59 16.23
N LEU A 85 12.59 -4.51 14.90
CA LEU A 85 12.38 -5.66 14.02
C LEU A 85 13.76 -6.26 13.68
N ASN A 86 14.06 -7.41 14.24
CA ASN A 86 15.26 -8.17 13.92
C ASN A 86 14.97 -9.15 12.77
N ILE A 87 15.82 -9.18 11.76
CA ILE A 87 15.75 -10.14 10.65
C ILE A 87 16.73 -11.28 10.94
N ALA A 88 16.18 -12.44 11.31
CA ALA A 88 16.99 -13.61 11.62
C ALA A 88 17.39 -14.35 10.34
N GLU A 89 16.45 -14.55 9.42
CA GLU A 89 16.72 -15.17 8.14
C GLU A 89 15.99 -14.45 7.01
N PHE A 90 16.68 -14.30 5.88
CA PHE A 90 16.16 -13.70 4.67
C PHE A 90 16.78 -14.38 3.45
N TYR A 91 15.94 -15.01 2.63
CA TYR A 91 16.40 -15.83 1.53
C TYR A 91 15.52 -15.66 0.31
N ILE A 92 16.16 -15.50 -0.85
CA ILE A 92 15.55 -15.55 -2.18
C ILE A 92 16.35 -16.57 -2.98
N ARG A 93 15.69 -17.56 -3.58
CA ARG A 93 16.38 -18.55 -4.42
C ARG A 93 17.10 -17.87 -5.59
N ASP A 94 18.23 -18.43 -5.98
CA ASP A 94 19.18 -17.82 -6.91
C ASP A 94 18.54 -17.45 -8.26
N GLU A 95 17.63 -18.28 -8.76
CA GLU A 95 16.88 -18.04 -10.00
C GLU A 95 15.97 -16.79 -9.96
N TYR A 96 15.65 -16.28 -8.77
CA TYR A 96 14.79 -15.11 -8.57
C TYR A 96 15.49 -13.85 -8.06
N GLN A 97 16.76 -13.92 -7.64
CA GLN A 97 17.46 -12.79 -7.00
C GLN A 97 17.52 -11.52 -7.88
N ARG A 98 17.56 -11.67 -9.20
CA ARG A 98 17.58 -10.55 -10.17
C ARG A 98 16.20 -10.00 -10.56
N GLN A 99 15.13 -10.55 -10.00
CA GLN A 99 13.75 -10.17 -10.32
C GLN A 99 13.16 -9.16 -9.31
N LYS A 100 14.02 -8.51 -8.51
CA LYS A 100 13.64 -7.56 -7.44
C LYS A 100 12.73 -8.14 -6.35
N LEU A 101 12.53 -9.46 -6.28
CA LEU A 101 11.64 -10.11 -5.30
C LEU A 101 12.05 -9.85 -3.84
N GLY A 102 13.35 -9.70 -3.59
CA GLY A 102 13.87 -9.32 -2.28
C GLY A 102 13.32 -7.98 -1.78
N TYR A 103 13.13 -6.99 -2.66
CA TYR A 103 12.52 -5.70 -2.28
C TYR A 103 11.06 -5.89 -1.82
N GLY A 104 10.32 -6.77 -2.49
CA GLY A 104 8.95 -7.09 -2.09
C GLY A 104 8.89 -7.72 -0.71
N LEU A 105 9.71 -8.75 -0.46
CA LEU A 105 9.78 -9.41 0.84
C LEU A 105 10.27 -8.47 1.95
N TRP A 106 11.25 -7.61 1.65
CA TRP A 106 11.69 -6.55 2.56
C TRP A 106 10.54 -5.67 3.04
N HIS A 107 9.76 -5.12 2.10
CA HIS A 107 8.63 -4.25 2.45
C HIS A 107 7.53 -4.97 3.24
N ALA A 108 7.32 -6.25 2.98
CA ALA A 108 6.40 -7.08 3.75
C ALA A 108 6.81 -7.21 5.22
N MET A 109 8.08 -7.52 5.48
CA MET A 109 8.60 -7.60 6.85
C MET A 109 8.47 -6.26 7.57
N LEU A 110 8.85 -5.15 6.91
CA LEU A 110 8.71 -3.82 7.48
C LEU A 110 7.24 -3.51 7.80
N GLN A 111 6.31 -3.86 6.92
CA GLN A 111 4.89 -3.66 7.14
C GLN A 111 4.38 -4.46 8.33
N TRP A 112 4.80 -5.72 8.47
CA TRP A 112 4.49 -6.52 9.65
C TRP A 112 5.09 -5.90 10.92
N GLY A 113 6.35 -5.45 10.87
CA GLY A 113 7.00 -4.76 11.99
C GLY A 113 6.24 -3.52 12.42
N ARG A 114 5.87 -2.65 11.46
CA ARG A 114 5.05 -1.44 11.72
C ARG A 114 3.76 -1.78 12.44
N ARG A 115 3.03 -2.82 12.02
CA ARG A 115 1.78 -3.26 12.67
C ARG A 115 1.96 -3.70 14.12
N HIS A 116 3.17 -4.12 14.48
CA HIS A 116 3.50 -4.55 15.85
C HIS A 116 4.28 -3.50 16.65
N GLY A 117 4.34 -2.27 16.12
CA GLY A 117 4.94 -1.11 16.79
C GLY A 117 6.44 -0.95 16.55
N ALA A 118 7.05 -1.74 15.67
CA ALA A 118 8.47 -1.60 15.37
C ALA A 118 8.77 -0.26 14.68
N THR A 119 9.75 0.47 15.22
CA THR A 119 10.23 1.75 14.66
C THR A 119 11.63 1.65 14.10
N HIS A 120 12.34 0.56 14.40
CA HIS A 120 13.70 0.30 13.95
C HIS A 120 13.81 -1.11 13.38
N VAL A 121 14.76 -1.31 12.47
CA VAL A 121 15.12 -2.60 11.91
C VAL A 121 16.58 -2.88 12.18
N HIS A 122 16.91 -4.15 12.41
CA HIS A 122 18.25 -4.64 12.65
C HIS A 122 18.45 -5.99 11.95
N LEU A 123 19.63 -6.20 11.38
CA LEU A 123 20.04 -7.48 10.80
C LEU A 123 21.57 -7.63 10.83
N GLU A 124 22.03 -8.87 10.80
CA GLU A 124 23.44 -9.24 10.76
C GLU A 124 23.71 -10.11 9.53
N THR A 125 24.89 -9.96 8.93
CA THR A 125 25.34 -10.79 7.81
C THR A 125 26.86 -10.92 7.80
N ASP A 126 27.38 -11.90 7.06
CA ASP A 126 28.82 -12.11 6.93
C ASP A 126 29.47 -11.06 6.02
N THR A 127 30.72 -10.69 6.34
CA THR A 127 31.52 -9.84 5.46
C THR A 127 31.82 -10.53 4.13
N GLY A 128 31.96 -9.73 3.06
CA GLY A 128 32.34 -10.24 1.73
C GLY A 128 31.25 -10.98 0.94
N LYS A 129 30.00 -11.05 1.45
CA LYS A 129 28.85 -11.59 0.71
C LYS A 129 28.26 -10.55 -0.24
N ASP A 130 27.89 -10.96 -1.45
CA ASP A 130 27.21 -10.09 -2.43
C ASP A 130 25.87 -9.53 -1.92
N ALA A 131 25.20 -10.26 -1.02
CA ALA A 131 23.98 -9.81 -0.36
C ALA A 131 24.14 -8.48 0.40
N ASN A 132 25.37 -8.10 0.79
CA ASN A 132 25.64 -6.82 1.44
C ASN A 132 25.25 -5.60 0.58
N PHE A 133 25.34 -5.71 -0.75
CA PHE A 133 24.91 -4.64 -1.65
C PHE A 133 23.39 -4.39 -1.57
N PHE A 134 22.62 -5.46 -1.38
CA PHE A 134 21.16 -5.35 -1.20
C PHE A 134 20.84 -4.57 0.08
N TRP A 135 21.46 -4.92 1.21
CA TRP A 135 21.23 -4.24 2.49
C TRP A 135 21.67 -2.77 2.48
N GLN A 136 22.82 -2.47 1.86
CA GLN A 136 23.30 -1.10 1.68
C GLN A 136 22.32 -0.25 0.85
N SER A 137 21.65 -0.85 -0.14
CA SER A 137 20.69 -0.14 -0.99
C SER A 137 19.45 0.38 -0.25
N HIS A 138 19.19 -0.11 0.97
CA HIS A 138 18.06 0.31 1.80
C HIS A 138 18.35 1.51 2.70
N GLY A 139 19.54 2.11 2.60
CA GLY A 139 19.91 3.30 3.38
C GLY A 139 20.12 3.01 4.87
N LEU A 140 20.38 1.74 5.23
CA LEU A 140 20.70 1.35 6.59
C LEU A 140 22.14 1.77 6.93
N SER A 141 22.36 2.17 8.18
CA SER A 141 23.71 2.35 8.71
C SER A 141 24.35 0.98 8.93
N SER A 142 25.63 0.84 8.60
CA SER A 142 26.36 -0.42 8.74
C SER A 142 27.63 -0.24 9.58
N HIS A 143 27.93 -1.21 10.43
CA HIS A 143 29.22 -1.30 11.12
C HIS A 143 29.73 -2.75 11.10
N GLN A 144 31.05 -2.92 11.07
CA GLN A 144 31.68 -4.24 10.99
C GLN A 144 32.36 -4.57 12.31
N ILE A 145 32.10 -5.78 12.83
CA ILE A 145 32.73 -6.33 14.04
C ILE A 145 33.00 -7.82 13.77
N ASP A 146 34.21 -8.28 14.04
CA ASP A 146 34.59 -9.70 14.02
C ASP A 146 34.15 -10.50 12.78
N GLY A 147 34.28 -9.90 11.58
CA GLY A 147 33.93 -10.55 10.31
C GLY A 147 32.43 -10.56 9.98
N ARG A 148 31.60 -9.91 10.81
CA ARG A 148 30.17 -9.66 10.61
C ARG A 148 29.91 -8.19 10.28
N ILE A 149 28.86 -7.93 9.51
CA ILE A 149 28.32 -6.59 9.24
C ILE A 149 26.93 -6.50 9.87
N TYR A 150 26.75 -5.49 10.70
CA TYR A 150 25.51 -5.17 11.38
C TYR A 150 24.86 -3.99 10.67
N TYR A 151 23.63 -4.17 10.20
CA TYR A 151 22.85 -3.12 9.58
C TYR A 151 21.70 -2.71 10.51
N SER A 152 21.54 -1.41 10.70
CA SER A 152 20.42 -0.88 11.49
C SER A 152 19.93 0.46 10.97
N GLY A 153 18.67 0.77 11.25
CA GLY A 153 18.07 2.04 10.86
C GLY A 153 16.60 2.16 11.25
N PRO A 154 16.02 3.35 11.08
CA PRO A 154 14.59 3.56 11.28
C PRO A 154 13.77 2.81 10.23
N ILE A 155 12.61 2.29 10.63
CA ILE A 155 11.62 1.79 9.67
C ILE A 155 10.89 3.02 9.10
N PRO A 156 10.95 3.26 7.78
CA PRO A 156 10.25 4.39 7.19
C PRO A 156 8.74 4.24 7.38
N PRO A 157 7.96 5.31 7.50
CA PRO A 157 6.50 5.23 7.60
C PRO A 157 5.87 4.59 6.35
N LEU A 158 4.64 4.06 6.49
CA LEU A 158 3.89 3.61 5.32
C LEU A 158 3.36 4.83 4.57
N LYS A 159 3.63 4.91 3.27
CA LYS A 159 3.12 6.00 2.44
C LYS A 159 1.80 5.62 1.78
N ILE A 160 0.88 6.56 1.70
CA ILE A 160 -0.37 6.45 0.96
C ILE A 160 -0.42 7.61 -0.01
N LEU A 161 -0.23 7.29 -1.30
CA LEU A 161 -0.31 8.24 -2.39
C LEU A 161 -1.73 8.24 -2.94
N TRP A 162 -2.45 9.34 -2.73
CA TRP A 162 -3.75 9.59 -3.34
C TRP A 162 -3.58 10.43 -4.59
N ILE A 163 -4.05 9.94 -5.73
CA ILE A 163 -4.02 10.62 -7.01
C ILE A 163 -5.45 10.90 -7.46
N ARG A 164 -5.72 12.13 -7.90
CA ARG A 164 -7.00 12.41 -8.56
C ARG A 164 -6.99 11.87 -9.98
N HIS A 165 -8.12 11.31 -10.42
CA HIS A 165 -8.35 10.92 -11.80
C HIS A 165 -7.97 12.02 -12.82
N GLY A 166 -7.72 11.60 -14.05
CA GLY A 166 -7.42 12.47 -15.18
C GLY A 166 -8.52 13.51 -15.48
N LYS A 167 -8.15 14.57 -16.19
CA LYS A 167 -9.14 15.52 -16.70
C LYS A 167 -10.17 14.79 -17.57
N ILE A 168 -11.44 15.13 -17.39
CA ILE A 168 -12.57 14.57 -18.15
C ILE A 168 -12.85 15.42 -19.40
N ILE A 169 -13.57 14.85 -20.36
CA ILE A 169 -14.08 15.61 -21.52
C ILE A 169 -15.08 16.69 -21.07
N PRO A 170 -15.19 17.84 -21.78
CA PRO A 170 -16.20 18.85 -21.48
C PRO A 170 -17.62 18.30 -21.55
N LEU A 171 -18.44 18.65 -20.55
CA LEU A 171 -19.82 18.18 -20.40
C LEU A 171 -20.87 19.26 -20.71
N ASP A 172 -20.43 20.41 -21.25
CA ASP A 172 -21.27 21.60 -21.49
C ASP A 172 -22.44 21.36 -22.46
N HIS A 173 -22.42 20.24 -23.18
CA HIS A 173 -23.46 19.84 -24.13
C HIS A 173 -24.62 19.07 -23.48
N LEU A 174 -24.54 18.78 -22.18
CA LEU A 174 -25.55 18.01 -21.47
C LEU A 174 -26.57 18.91 -20.79
N ASP A 175 -27.85 18.66 -21.04
CA ASP A 175 -28.96 19.34 -20.36
C ASP A 175 -29.29 18.72 -18.99
N TYR A 176 -28.73 17.53 -18.71
CA TYR A 176 -28.99 16.74 -17.52
C TYR A 176 -27.68 16.43 -16.80
N CYS A 177 -27.74 16.32 -15.48
CA CYS A 177 -26.61 15.82 -14.70
C CYS A 177 -26.28 14.39 -15.15
N PRO A 178 -25.07 14.12 -15.64
CA PRO A 178 -24.75 12.83 -16.25
C PRO A 178 -24.64 11.70 -15.24
N GLU A 179 -25.00 10.50 -15.69
CA GLU A 179 -24.52 9.26 -15.11
C GLU A 179 -23.00 9.09 -15.33
N ASP A 180 -22.34 8.35 -14.45
CA ASP A 180 -20.88 8.17 -14.49
C ASP A 180 -20.36 7.55 -15.79
N ASN A 181 -21.13 6.66 -16.41
CA ASN A 181 -20.79 6.03 -17.70
C ASN A 181 -20.59 7.06 -18.84
N LEU A 182 -21.16 8.26 -18.74
CA LEU A 182 -21.01 9.34 -19.73
C LEU A 182 -19.77 10.21 -19.48
N ILE A 183 -19.14 10.09 -18.30
CA ILE A 183 -18.02 10.94 -17.87
C ILE A 183 -16.69 10.27 -18.22
N ALA A 184 -16.26 10.43 -19.47
CA ALA A 184 -15.01 9.85 -19.97
C ALA A 184 -13.78 10.74 -19.72
N LEU A 185 -12.59 10.13 -19.67
CA LEU A 185 -11.33 10.87 -19.65
C LEU A 185 -11.02 11.55 -20.99
N ASP A 186 -10.33 12.68 -20.89
CA ASP A 186 -9.67 13.30 -22.02
C ASP A 186 -8.44 12.47 -22.46
N ALA A 187 -8.21 12.36 -23.78
CA ALA A 187 -7.12 11.56 -24.32
C ALA A 187 -5.72 12.03 -23.88
N THR A 188 -5.55 13.34 -23.60
CA THR A 188 -4.28 13.85 -23.06
C THR A 188 -4.06 13.40 -21.62
N ALA A 189 -5.12 13.31 -20.83
CA ALA A 189 -5.06 12.84 -19.46
C ALA A 189 -4.69 11.36 -19.37
N ILE A 190 -5.18 10.52 -20.30
CA ILE A 190 -4.77 9.12 -20.42
C ILE A 190 -3.26 9.02 -20.63
N LYS A 191 -2.72 9.73 -21.63
CA LYS A 191 -1.26 9.74 -21.91
C LYS A 191 -0.43 10.27 -20.74
N GLN A 192 -0.95 11.24 -19.99
CA GLN A 192 -0.27 11.76 -18.81
C GLN A 192 -0.27 10.72 -17.67
N ALA A 193 -1.39 10.03 -17.44
CA ALA A 193 -1.48 8.96 -16.46
C ALA A 193 -0.50 7.81 -16.77
N GLU A 194 -0.37 7.41 -18.04
CA GLU A 194 0.61 6.40 -18.49
C GLU A 194 2.04 6.80 -18.14
N LYS A 195 2.43 8.07 -18.41
CA LYS A 195 3.76 8.59 -18.10
C LYS A 195 4.04 8.62 -16.60
N ILE A 196 3.08 9.11 -15.81
CA ILE A 196 3.20 9.16 -14.36
C ILE A 196 3.35 7.75 -13.80
N GLY A 197 2.48 6.83 -14.23
CA GLY A 197 2.51 5.44 -13.80
C GLY A 197 3.80 4.73 -14.17
N THR A 198 4.33 4.97 -15.38
CA THR A 198 5.64 4.45 -15.81
C THR A 198 6.74 4.82 -14.82
N ARG A 199 6.84 6.11 -14.45
CA ARG A 199 7.86 6.62 -13.53
C ARG A 199 7.67 6.12 -12.09
N ILE A 200 6.43 6.05 -11.61
CA ILE A 200 6.15 5.64 -10.22
C ILE A 200 6.34 4.13 -10.04
N LEU A 201 5.93 3.32 -11.01
CA LEU A 201 5.87 1.87 -10.89
C LEU A 201 7.16 1.15 -11.35
N GLU A 202 8.10 1.83 -12.00
CA GLU A 202 9.38 1.26 -12.50
C GLU A 202 10.14 0.44 -11.45
N ASN A 203 10.09 0.89 -10.21
CA ASN A 203 10.82 0.22 -9.12
C ASN A 203 10.08 -0.97 -8.53
N LEU A 204 8.75 -1.01 -8.60
CA LEU A 204 7.90 -2.03 -7.96
C LEU A 204 6.70 -2.36 -8.86
N PRO A 205 6.87 -3.20 -9.90
CA PRO A 205 5.85 -3.44 -10.93
C PRO A 205 4.70 -4.37 -10.48
N TRP A 206 4.60 -4.71 -9.20
CA TRP A 206 3.58 -5.60 -8.61
C TRP A 206 2.73 -4.91 -7.53
N GLN A 207 2.58 -3.59 -7.68
CA GLN A 207 1.76 -2.79 -6.77
C GLN A 207 0.26 -3.09 -6.92
N ASN A 208 -0.45 -3.04 -5.80
CA ASN A 208 -1.90 -2.92 -5.81
C ASN A 208 -2.26 -1.44 -5.96
N ILE A 209 -3.12 -1.14 -6.91
CA ILE A 209 -3.70 0.19 -7.13
C ILE A 209 -5.17 0.09 -6.75
N TYR A 210 -5.57 0.86 -5.75
CA TYR A 210 -6.96 0.92 -5.31
C TYR A 210 -7.65 2.07 -6.06
N THR A 211 -8.84 1.83 -6.58
CA THR A 211 -9.55 2.85 -7.36
C THR A 211 -11.04 2.80 -7.13
N SER A 212 -11.71 3.92 -7.40
CA SER A 212 -13.15 3.94 -7.52
C SER A 212 -13.59 3.17 -8.77
N PRO A 213 -14.71 2.44 -8.73
CA PRO A 213 -15.30 1.83 -9.92
C PRO A 213 -15.82 2.88 -10.93
N GLN A 214 -15.95 4.14 -10.51
CA GLN A 214 -16.36 5.24 -11.40
C GLN A 214 -15.40 5.38 -12.58
N ARG A 215 -15.97 5.43 -13.79
CA ARG A 215 -15.31 5.29 -15.09
C ARG A 215 -14.02 6.08 -15.19
N ARG A 216 -14.05 7.38 -14.86
CA ARG A 216 -12.90 8.28 -14.96
C ARG A 216 -11.72 7.87 -14.06
N ALA A 217 -11.99 7.37 -12.86
CA ALA A 217 -10.95 6.90 -11.95
C ALA A 217 -10.39 5.56 -12.41
N LEU A 218 -11.27 4.64 -12.82
CA LEU A 218 -10.89 3.34 -13.35
C LEU A 218 -10.08 3.43 -14.65
N GLU A 219 -10.49 4.28 -15.60
CA GLU A 219 -9.74 4.58 -16.82
C GLU A 219 -8.35 5.15 -16.49
N THR A 220 -8.27 6.02 -15.47
CA THR A 220 -6.99 6.57 -15.00
C THR A 220 -6.11 5.46 -14.43
N ALA A 221 -6.65 4.56 -13.60
CA ALA A 221 -5.91 3.45 -13.02
C ALA A 221 -5.41 2.45 -14.07
N LYS A 222 -6.22 2.17 -15.09
CA LYS A 222 -5.84 1.33 -16.24
C LYS A 222 -4.70 1.98 -17.05
N ALA A 223 -4.82 3.28 -17.34
CA ALA A 223 -3.76 4.02 -18.02
C ALA A 223 -2.46 4.06 -17.19
N PHE A 224 -2.57 4.34 -15.89
CA PHE A 224 -1.45 4.39 -14.95
C PHE A 224 -0.68 3.08 -14.85
N SER A 225 -1.37 1.93 -14.83
CA SER A 225 -0.73 0.61 -14.75
C SER A 225 -0.41 -0.05 -16.08
N SER A 226 -0.72 0.60 -17.21
CA SER A 226 -0.66 0.01 -18.56
C SER A 226 0.70 -0.62 -18.92
N ALA A 227 1.80 -0.04 -18.45
CA ALA A 227 3.15 -0.54 -18.68
C ALA A 227 3.49 -1.81 -17.87
N TYR A 228 2.73 -2.13 -16.80
CA TYR A 228 3.06 -3.17 -15.83
C TYR A 228 1.85 -4.09 -15.57
N LYS A 229 1.72 -5.14 -16.39
CA LYS A 229 0.63 -6.13 -16.31
C LYS A 229 0.55 -6.89 -14.97
N SER A 230 1.61 -6.87 -14.18
CA SER A 230 1.67 -7.49 -12.85
C SER A 230 1.03 -6.63 -11.74
N CYS A 231 0.72 -5.36 -12.02
CA CYS A 231 -0.08 -4.54 -11.10
C CYS A 231 -1.52 -5.06 -11.05
N SER A 232 -2.10 -5.08 -9.85
CA SER A 232 -3.52 -5.40 -9.68
C SER A 232 -4.30 -4.11 -9.44
N ILE A 233 -5.42 -3.95 -10.15
CA ILE A 233 -6.39 -2.88 -9.89
C ILE A 233 -7.47 -3.47 -8.98
N ARG A 234 -7.71 -2.82 -7.85
CA ARG A 234 -8.75 -3.19 -6.88
C ARG A 234 -9.79 -2.08 -6.82
N GLU A 235 -10.96 -2.36 -7.39
CA GLU A 235 -12.10 -1.45 -7.36
C GLU A 235 -12.81 -1.53 -6.00
N THR A 236 -13.26 -0.38 -5.48
CA THR A 236 -14.04 -0.34 -4.24
C THR A 236 -14.95 0.90 -4.19
N ASP A 237 -16.17 0.70 -3.71
CA ASP A 237 -17.14 1.78 -3.50
C ASP A 237 -16.70 2.74 -2.39
N ALA A 238 -15.78 2.33 -1.51
CA ALA A 238 -15.18 3.21 -0.50
C ALA A 238 -14.36 4.36 -1.12
N LEU A 239 -14.06 4.29 -2.41
CA LEU A 239 -13.37 5.33 -3.16
C LEU A 239 -14.28 6.14 -4.10
N CYS A 240 -15.58 5.87 -4.14
CA CYS A 240 -16.53 6.66 -4.93
C CYS A 240 -16.58 8.12 -4.49
N GLU A 241 -16.67 9.01 -5.48
CA GLU A 241 -16.73 10.46 -5.27
C GLU A 241 -17.87 10.81 -4.31
N PHE A 242 -17.61 11.79 -3.45
CA PHE A 242 -18.67 12.42 -2.69
C PHE A 242 -19.44 13.36 -3.62
N PHE A 243 -20.60 12.88 -4.08
CA PHE A 243 -21.50 13.59 -4.97
C PHE A 243 -22.95 13.28 -4.61
N PRO A 244 -23.87 14.27 -4.63
CA PRO A 244 -25.27 14.01 -4.35
C PRO A 244 -25.93 13.23 -5.49
N GLU A 245 -26.20 11.94 -5.27
CA GLU A 245 -26.81 11.06 -6.26
C GLU A 245 -28.20 11.52 -6.70
N GLU A 246 -28.92 12.24 -5.85
CA GLU A 246 -30.21 12.88 -6.17
C GLU A 246 -30.16 13.79 -7.41
N LEU A 247 -28.97 14.34 -7.74
CA LEU A 247 -28.80 15.20 -8.89
C LEU A 247 -28.72 14.42 -10.21
N ILE A 248 -28.28 13.17 -10.18
CA ILE A 248 -28.04 12.37 -11.39
C ILE A 248 -29.35 12.20 -12.17
N GLY A 249 -29.31 12.49 -13.47
CA GLY A 249 -30.49 12.48 -14.34
C GLY A 249 -31.44 13.66 -14.15
N MET A 250 -31.18 14.58 -13.22
CA MET A 250 -31.94 15.83 -13.10
C MET A 250 -31.52 16.81 -14.18
N LYS A 251 -32.50 17.53 -14.75
CA LYS A 251 -32.22 18.62 -15.68
C LYS A 251 -31.48 19.73 -14.96
N LEU A 252 -30.37 20.22 -15.51
CA LEU A 252 -29.51 21.19 -14.84
C LEU A 252 -30.24 22.49 -14.48
N THR A 253 -31.22 22.89 -15.29
CA THR A 253 -32.07 24.07 -15.04
C THR A 253 -33.01 23.90 -13.86
N ASP A 254 -33.33 22.67 -13.48
CA ASP A 254 -34.33 22.38 -12.46
C ASP A 254 -33.70 22.27 -11.06
N ILE A 255 -32.38 22.04 -10.99
CA ILE A 255 -31.63 21.92 -9.73
C ILE A 255 -31.75 23.18 -8.87
N PRO A 256 -31.49 24.41 -9.37
CA PRO A 256 -31.65 25.63 -8.57
C PRO A 256 -33.10 25.87 -8.14
N HIS A 257 -34.08 25.49 -8.97
CA HIS A 257 -35.50 25.62 -8.63
C HIS A 257 -35.91 24.70 -7.47
N ARG A 258 -35.36 23.48 -7.43
CA ARG A 258 -35.68 22.48 -6.40
C ARG A 258 -34.92 22.72 -5.10
N TYR A 259 -33.63 23.05 -5.19
CA TYR A 259 -32.74 23.11 -4.03
C TYR A 259 -32.32 24.54 -3.67
N GLY A 260 -32.75 25.56 -4.41
CA GLY A 260 -32.36 26.97 -4.22
C GLY A 260 -31.13 27.35 -5.02
N GLU A 261 -31.05 28.62 -5.42
CA GLU A 261 -29.95 29.19 -6.24
C GLU A 261 -28.57 29.05 -5.59
N ASP A 262 -28.52 28.95 -4.25
CA ASP A 262 -27.29 28.80 -3.48
C ASP A 262 -26.86 27.35 -3.26
N TYR A 263 -27.52 26.36 -3.88
CA TYR A 263 -27.19 24.93 -3.69
C TYR A 263 -25.71 24.63 -3.99
N ALA A 264 -25.16 25.19 -5.08
CA ALA A 264 -23.78 24.98 -5.49
C ALA A 264 -22.81 25.60 -4.47
N TYR A 265 -23.16 26.76 -3.91
CA TYR A 265 -22.40 27.39 -2.84
C TYR A 265 -22.39 26.49 -1.60
N ARG A 266 -23.55 25.95 -1.19
CA ARG A 266 -23.62 25.04 -0.03
C ARG A 266 -22.81 23.77 -0.25
N LEU A 267 -22.91 23.15 -1.42
CA LEU A 267 -22.12 21.96 -1.77
C LEU A 267 -20.60 22.23 -1.72
N LEU A 268 -20.18 23.42 -2.13
CA LEU A 268 -18.76 23.79 -2.20
C LEU A 268 -18.20 24.44 -0.93
N HIS A 269 -19.01 24.95 0.00
CA HIS A 269 -18.49 25.74 1.12
C HIS A 269 -19.06 25.34 2.48
N THR A 270 -20.23 24.72 2.50
CA THR A 270 -20.89 24.22 3.71
C THR A 270 -21.47 22.83 3.45
N PRO A 271 -20.64 21.85 3.03
CA PRO A 271 -21.12 20.54 2.63
C PRO A 271 -21.85 19.80 3.77
N LEU A 272 -21.62 20.15 5.05
CA LEU A 272 -22.42 19.62 6.18
C LEU A 272 -23.87 20.12 6.19
N ASP A 273 -24.14 21.27 5.56
CA ASP A 273 -25.47 21.89 5.47
C ASP A 273 -26.17 21.57 4.14
N THR A 274 -25.74 20.48 3.49
CA THR A 274 -26.22 20.11 2.16
C THR A 274 -27.69 19.66 2.19
N PRO A 275 -28.54 20.06 1.22
CA PRO A 275 -29.97 19.77 1.26
C PRO A 275 -30.35 18.36 0.76
N PHE A 276 -29.38 17.56 0.31
CA PHE A 276 -29.60 16.23 -0.27
C PHE A 276 -29.69 15.17 0.82
N LYS A 277 -30.91 14.81 1.21
CA LYS A 277 -31.19 13.91 2.34
C LYS A 277 -31.15 12.43 1.97
N ASP A 278 -31.37 12.12 0.70
CA ASP A 278 -31.37 10.76 0.16
C ASP A 278 -29.99 10.38 -0.40
N SER A 279 -29.03 11.32 -0.35
CA SER A 279 -27.62 11.10 -0.73
C SER A 279 -26.73 10.87 0.51
N GLU A 280 -25.54 10.32 0.28
CA GLU A 280 -24.50 10.18 1.31
C GLU A 280 -24.22 11.52 1.99
N GLN A 281 -24.10 11.51 3.32
CA GLN A 281 -23.74 12.67 4.12
C GLN A 281 -22.21 12.79 4.26
N VAL A 282 -21.70 14.01 4.41
CA VAL A 282 -20.24 14.26 4.47
C VAL A 282 -19.53 13.49 5.58
N MET A 283 -20.20 13.32 6.73
CA MET A 283 -19.66 12.54 7.85
C MET A 283 -19.54 11.05 7.48
N GLU A 284 -20.54 10.49 6.79
CA GLU A 284 -20.53 9.11 6.32
C GLU A 284 -19.41 8.91 5.29
N ALA A 285 -19.24 9.85 4.37
CA ALA A 285 -18.14 9.84 3.41
C ALA A 285 -16.77 9.85 4.10
N ALA A 286 -16.59 10.69 5.13
CA ALA A 286 -15.37 10.78 5.91
C ALA A 286 -15.07 9.48 6.67
N GLU A 287 -16.06 8.88 7.31
CA GLU A 287 -15.92 7.60 8.01
C GLU A 287 -15.62 6.45 7.05
N ARG A 288 -16.33 6.38 5.92
CA ARG A 288 -16.13 5.38 4.86
C ARG A 288 -14.70 5.39 4.35
N ILE A 289 -14.21 6.56 3.93
CA ILE A 289 -12.84 6.67 3.39
C ILE A 289 -11.78 6.42 4.46
N HIS A 290 -11.97 6.94 5.67
CA HIS A 290 -11.02 6.75 6.76
C HIS A 290 -10.89 5.27 7.13
N HIS A 291 -12.02 4.57 7.26
CA HIS A 291 -12.04 3.14 7.56
C HIS A 291 -11.35 2.32 6.46
N PHE A 292 -11.66 2.62 5.19
CA PHE A 292 -11.02 1.94 4.06
C PHE A 292 -9.51 2.14 4.04
N ILE A 293 -9.02 3.37 4.21
CA ILE A 293 -7.59 3.67 4.21
C ILE A 293 -6.88 2.96 5.38
N MET A 294 -7.51 2.88 6.56
CA MET A 294 -6.97 2.11 7.68
C MET A 294 -6.87 0.61 7.34
N GLN A 295 -7.94 0.00 6.80
CA GLN A 295 -7.93 -1.40 6.40
C GLN A 295 -6.82 -1.69 5.38
N MET A 296 -6.76 -0.89 4.30
CA MET A 296 -5.73 -0.98 3.26
C MET A 296 -4.31 -0.77 3.83
N GLY A 297 -4.18 0.15 4.78
CA GLY A 297 -2.94 0.45 5.48
C GLY A 297 -2.47 -0.67 6.41
N ASP A 298 -3.38 -1.51 6.89
CA ASP A 298 -3.11 -2.67 7.74
C ASP A 298 -2.83 -3.96 6.95
N GLU A 299 -3.16 -4.00 5.66
CA GLU A 299 -2.83 -5.13 4.80
C GLU A 299 -1.31 -5.37 4.77
N LEU A 300 -0.92 -6.64 4.83
CA LEU A 300 0.45 -7.06 4.52
C LEU A 300 0.71 -6.80 3.03
N SER A 301 1.85 -6.22 2.69
CA SER A 301 2.15 -5.88 1.30
C SER A 301 3.64 -5.81 1.03
N MET A 302 3.96 -6.09 -0.22
CA MET A 302 5.30 -6.05 -0.80
C MET A 302 5.72 -4.65 -1.27
N SER A 303 5.08 -3.61 -0.74
CA SER A 303 5.41 -2.22 -1.07
C SER A 303 5.30 -1.29 0.14
N SER A 304 6.22 -0.32 0.18
CA SER A 304 6.25 0.80 1.12
C SER A 304 5.23 1.90 0.82
N MET A 305 4.56 1.84 -0.34
CA MET A 305 3.58 2.84 -0.77
C MET A 305 2.31 2.18 -1.28
N ARG A 306 1.16 2.61 -0.73
CA ARG A 306 -0.18 2.31 -1.26
C ARG A 306 -0.59 3.39 -2.25
N ILE A 307 -1.20 3.01 -3.37
CA ILE A 307 -1.65 3.96 -4.39
C ILE A 307 -3.17 3.92 -4.46
N ILE A 308 -3.78 5.09 -4.34
CA ILE A 308 -5.21 5.33 -4.51
C ILE A 308 -5.41 6.22 -5.73
N ILE A 309 -6.33 5.86 -6.62
CA ILE A 309 -6.77 6.71 -7.73
C ILE A 309 -8.27 6.94 -7.57
N SER A 310 -8.65 8.16 -7.19
CA SER A 310 -10.03 8.52 -6.86
C SER A 310 -10.28 9.99 -7.24
N HIS A 311 -11.04 10.72 -6.44
CA HIS A 311 -11.68 11.96 -6.82
C HIS A 311 -11.38 13.11 -5.86
N GLN A 312 -11.82 14.31 -6.20
CA GLN A 312 -11.43 15.51 -5.47
C GLN A 312 -12.23 15.68 -4.18
N ASN A 313 -13.56 15.56 -4.22
CA ASN A 313 -14.36 15.89 -3.04
C ASN A 313 -14.10 14.87 -1.94
N LEU A 314 -14.04 13.58 -2.27
CA LEU A 314 -13.68 12.53 -1.32
C LEU A 314 -12.29 12.76 -0.70
N HIS A 315 -11.28 13.09 -1.52
CA HIS A 315 -9.94 13.44 -1.04
C HIS A 315 -9.98 14.61 -0.06
N ASN A 316 -10.68 15.68 -0.44
CA ASN A 316 -10.74 16.90 0.35
C ASN A 316 -11.47 16.69 1.68
N ILE A 317 -12.51 15.84 1.70
CA ILE A 317 -13.19 15.43 2.93
C ILE A 317 -12.23 14.69 3.84
N PHE A 318 -11.47 13.71 3.30
CA PHE A 318 -10.46 13.00 4.07
C PHE A 318 -9.40 13.96 4.63
N LEU A 319 -8.88 14.87 3.81
CA LEU A 319 -7.89 15.85 4.24
C LEU A 319 -8.44 16.79 5.33
N ALA A 320 -9.68 17.29 5.19
CA ALA A 320 -10.32 18.12 6.20
C ALA A 320 -10.56 17.35 7.52
N HIS A 321 -10.93 16.07 7.43
CA HIS A 321 -11.09 15.16 8.56
C HIS A 321 -9.79 15.02 9.34
N LEU A 322 -8.65 14.86 8.65
CA LEU A 322 -7.34 14.78 9.29
C LEU A 322 -6.89 16.10 9.93
N MET A 323 -7.16 17.25 9.29
CA MET A 323 -6.57 18.53 9.69
C MET A 323 -7.32 19.25 10.83
N THR A 324 -8.65 19.25 10.85
CA THR A 324 -9.38 20.35 11.54
C THR A 324 -10.66 19.99 12.28
N ASN A 325 -11.09 18.72 12.31
CA ASN A 325 -12.43 18.31 12.79
C ASN A 325 -13.62 19.06 12.13
N ASN A 326 -13.38 19.98 11.18
CA ASN A 326 -14.39 20.78 10.52
C ASN A 326 -14.42 20.42 9.03
N LEU A 327 -15.33 19.50 8.68
CA LEU A 327 -15.46 19.01 7.31
C LEU A 327 -15.94 20.07 6.32
N ASN A 328 -16.49 21.21 6.76
CA ASN A 328 -16.83 22.31 5.84
C ASN A 328 -15.60 22.93 5.16
N LEU A 329 -14.40 22.74 5.72
CA LEU A 329 -13.16 23.18 5.08
C LEU A 329 -12.81 22.37 3.83
N SER A 330 -13.37 21.16 3.65
CA SER A 330 -13.14 20.32 2.46
C SER A 330 -13.44 21.07 1.15
N GLY A 331 -14.48 21.89 1.16
CA GLY A 331 -14.89 22.70 0.03
C GLY A 331 -13.89 23.80 -0.40
N ARG A 332 -12.98 24.18 0.50
CA ARG A 332 -11.92 25.17 0.23
C ARG A 332 -10.61 24.54 -0.25
N LEU A 333 -10.54 23.21 -0.21
CA LEU A 333 -9.37 22.46 -0.64
C LEU A 333 -9.48 22.16 -2.13
N HIS A 334 -8.34 21.92 -2.77
CA HIS A 334 -8.31 21.56 -4.18
C HIS A 334 -7.21 20.54 -4.43
N LEU A 335 -7.54 19.55 -5.28
CA LEU A 335 -6.61 18.57 -5.81
C LEU A 335 -6.72 18.62 -7.32
N HIS A 336 -5.67 19.05 -8.01
CA HIS A 336 -5.66 19.08 -9.48
C HIS A 336 -5.71 17.66 -10.05
N ASN A 337 -6.23 17.51 -11.27
CA ASN A 337 -6.21 16.21 -11.96
C ASN A 337 -4.77 15.71 -12.10
N LEU A 338 -4.55 14.41 -11.83
CA LEU A 338 -3.23 13.77 -11.87
C LEU A 338 -2.17 14.38 -10.94
N HIS A 339 -2.57 15.25 -10.01
CA HIS A 339 -1.76 15.60 -8.85
C HIS A 339 -1.99 14.58 -7.74
N GLY A 340 -1.01 14.51 -6.84
CA GLY A 340 -1.03 13.61 -5.70
C GLY A 340 -0.99 14.34 -4.37
N SER A 341 -1.53 13.69 -3.36
CA SER A 341 -1.24 14.00 -1.95
C SER A 341 -0.69 12.73 -1.31
N THR A 342 0.32 12.89 -0.45
CA THR A 342 0.95 11.76 0.25
C THR A 342 0.67 11.87 1.73
N PHE A 343 0.08 10.82 2.29
CA PHE A 343 -0.18 10.67 3.71
C PHE A 343 0.78 9.62 4.28
N LEU A 344 1.28 9.86 5.48
CA LEU A 344 2.05 8.90 6.24
C LEU A 344 1.09 8.21 7.20
N TYR A 345 1.02 6.88 7.16
CA TYR A 345 0.18 6.09 8.03
C TYR A 345 1.02 5.26 8.99
N CYS A 346 0.61 5.22 10.25
CA CYS A 346 1.16 4.33 11.25
C CYS A 346 0.18 3.18 11.54
N PRO A 347 0.41 1.96 11.01
CA PRO A 347 -0.45 0.80 11.27
C PRO A 347 -0.60 0.41 12.75
N TYR A 348 0.33 0.82 13.62
CA TYR A 348 0.25 0.54 15.05
C TYR A 348 -0.68 1.51 15.79
N THR A 349 -0.44 2.83 15.64
CA THR A 349 -1.21 3.85 16.35
C THR A 349 -2.48 4.28 15.63
N LYS A 350 -2.64 3.86 14.36
CA LYS A 350 -3.74 4.26 13.46
C LYS A 350 -3.76 5.76 13.15
N LEU A 351 -2.66 6.45 13.39
CA LEU A 351 -2.54 7.88 13.14
C LEU A 351 -2.05 8.15 11.72
N PHE A 352 -2.42 9.32 11.22
CA PHE A 352 -2.02 9.86 9.94
C PHE A 352 -1.25 11.17 10.12
N ASP A 353 -0.20 11.33 9.34
CA ASP A 353 0.44 12.62 9.09
C ASP A 353 0.33 12.97 7.60
N ILE A 354 0.46 14.25 7.28
CA ILE A 354 0.43 14.75 5.91
C ILE A 354 1.86 15.07 5.48
N GLU A 355 2.38 14.37 4.46
CA GLU A 355 3.71 14.64 3.90
C GLU A 355 3.64 15.74 2.83
N ASN A 356 2.66 15.66 1.93
CA ASN A 356 2.45 16.66 0.88
C ASN A 356 1.00 16.66 0.39
N ILE A 357 0.57 17.78 -0.18
CA ILE A 357 -0.78 18.00 -0.68
C ILE A 357 -0.70 18.57 -2.10
N ASN A 358 -1.47 18.01 -3.03
CA ASN A 358 -1.69 18.55 -4.37
C ASN A 358 -0.41 18.84 -5.17
N ILE A 359 0.57 17.93 -5.10
CA ILE A 359 1.83 18.05 -5.83
C ILE A 359 1.69 17.51 -7.26
N PRO A 360 2.34 18.14 -8.26
CA PRO A 360 2.47 17.55 -9.57
C PRO A 360 3.28 16.27 -9.48
N LEU A 361 2.77 15.19 -10.07
CA LEU A 361 3.40 13.87 -9.99
C LEU A 361 4.44 13.64 -11.05
#